data_AF-A0A957UFW4-F1
#
_entry.id   AF-A0A957UFW4-F1
#
_cell.length_a   1.000
_cell.length_b   1.000
_cell.length_c   1.000
_cell.angle_alpha   90.00
_cell.angle_beta   90.00
_cell.angle_gamma   90.00
#
_symmetry.space_group_name_H-M   'P 1'
#
loop_
_entity.id
_entity.type
_entity.pdbx_description
1 polymer ?
#
loop_
_entity_poly.entity_id
_entity_poly.type
_entity_poly.pdbx_seq_one_letter_code
_entity_poly.pdbx_strand_id
1 'polypeptide(L)'
;MQKQQLTGTLEEQCEFLYRLAEEKMAEGNYTGAAHALKEVVRHLPSFRNAAELLQIAQQRKKEQRKLLSFAILGAIAFTALGTWLQLANDLIFIVLIAVGAVVGYGVGNLTTGSRKLS
;
A
#
# COMPACT_ATOMS: atom_id res chain seq x y z
N MET A 1 -2.79 15.48 -11.30
CA MET A 1 -3.70 14.80 -12.24
C MET A 1 -4.66 15.83 -12.80
N GLN A 2 -4.81 15.89 -14.12
CA GLN A 2 -5.85 16.72 -14.75
C GLN A 2 -7.22 16.20 -14.28
N LYS A 3 -8.03 17.08 -13.70
CA LYS A 3 -9.41 16.75 -13.33
C LYS A 3 -10.23 16.76 -14.62
N GLN A 4 -10.24 15.65 -15.35
CA GLN A 4 -11.25 15.45 -16.40
C GLN A 4 -12.62 15.48 -15.70
N GLN A 5 -13.42 16.50 -16.03
CA GLN A 5 -14.79 16.56 -15.58
C GLN A 5 -15.51 15.39 -16.25
N LEU A 6 -15.99 14.43 -15.44
CA LEU A 6 -16.80 13.34 -15.94
C LEU A 6 -18.15 13.92 -16.36
N THR A 7 -18.29 14.28 -17.62
CA THR A 7 -19.54 14.75 -18.21
C THR A 7 -20.35 13.54 -18.64
N GLY A 8 -21.45 13.26 -17.91
CA GLY A 8 -22.30 12.09 -18.13
C GLY A 8 -23.25 11.84 -16.96
N THR A 9 -24.15 10.87 -17.10
CA THR A 9 -25.06 10.43 -16.02
C THR A 9 -24.28 9.83 -14.84
N LEU A 10 -24.91 9.71 -13.67
CA LEU A 10 -24.27 9.12 -12.50
C LEU A 10 -23.75 7.69 -12.79
N GLU A 11 -24.52 6.91 -13.55
CA GLU A 11 -24.10 5.58 -13.99
C GLU A 11 -22.88 5.61 -14.90
N GLU A 12 -22.78 6.54 -15.84
CA GLU A 12 -21.62 6.67 -16.75
C GLU A 12 -20.35 7.05 -15.97
N GLN A 13 -20.47 7.94 -14.98
CA GLN A 13 -19.35 8.30 -14.12
C GLN A 13 -18.90 7.11 -13.25
N CYS A 14 -19.85 6.33 -12.73
CA CYS A 14 -19.56 5.13 -11.97
C CYS A 14 -18.93 4.04 -12.84
N GLU A 15 -19.40 3.85 -14.07
CA GLU A 15 -18.83 2.92 -15.04
C GLU A 15 -17.39 3.31 -15.40
N PHE A 16 -17.12 4.59 -15.64
CA PHE A 16 -15.77 5.08 -15.88
C PHE A 16 -14.84 4.79 -14.69
N LEU A 17 -15.26 5.16 -13.48
CA LEU A 17 -14.47 4.95 -12.27
C LEU A 17 -14.26 3.47 -11.98
N TYR A 18 -15.26 2.64 -12.25
CA TYR A 18 -15.19 1.19 -12.12
C TYR A 18 -14.12 0.60 -13.06
N ARG A 19 -14.15 0.95 -14.35
CA ARG A 19 -13.13 0.49 -15.32
C ARG A 19 -11.73 1.00 -14.99
N LEU A 20 -11.62 2.27 -14.61
CA LEU A 20 -10.35 2.84 -14.15
C LEU A 20 -9.81 2.08 -12.94
N ALA A 21 -10.67 1.66 -12.02
CA ALA A 21 -10.24 0.85 -10.89
C ALA A 21 -9.74 -0.53 -11.31
N GLU A 22 -10.41 -1.21 -12.23
CA GLU A 22 -9.96 -2.50 -12.78
C GLU A 22 -8.58 -2.38 -13.44
N GLU A 23 -8.37 -1.34 -14.27
CA GLU A 23 -7.06 -1.03 -14.86
C GLU A 23 -5.99 -0.80 -13.78
N LYS A 24 -6.30 0.01 -12.76
CA LYS A 24 -5.37 0.27 -11.65
C LYS A 24 -5.07 -0.98 -10.83
N MET A 25 -6.02 -1.89 -10.68
CA MET A 25 -5.79 -3.19 -10.04
C MET A 25 -4.88 -4.08 -10.91
N ALA A 26 -5.08 -4.10 -12.22
CA ALA A 26 -4.24 -4.84 -13.16
C ALA A 26 -2.79 -4.31 -13.18
N GLU A 27 -2.60 -3.01 -13.03
CA GLU A 27 -1.28 -2.36 -12.87
C GLU A 27 -0.64 -2.59 -11.48
N GLY A 28 -1.34 -3.23 -10.54
CA GLY A 28 -0.90 -3.38 -9.15
C GLY A 28 -0.97 -2.09 -8.32
N ASN A 29 -1.57 -1.02 -8.86
CA ASN A 29 -1.83 0.24 -8.17
C ASN A 29 -3.14 0.18 -7.35
N TYR A 30 -3.11 -0.61 -6.27
CA TYR A 30 -4.27 -0.81 -5.40
C TYR A 30 -4.69 0.45 -4.62
N THR A 31 -3.80 1.43 -4.47
CA THR A 31 -4.16 2.72 -3.86
C THR A 31 -5.07 3.52 -4.78
N GLY A 32 -4.71 3.66 -6.06
CA GLY A 32 -5.54 4.33 -7.05
C GLY A 32 -6.88 3.63 -7.25
N ALA A 33 -6.87 2.30 -7.35
CA ALA A 33 -8.08 1.49 -7.46
C ALA A 33 -9.04 1.69 -6.28
N ALA A 34 -8.53 1.63 -5.04
CA ALA A 34 -9.35 1.83 -3.85
C ALA A 34 -9.96 3.24 -3.78
N HIS A 35 -9.28 4.26 -4.30
CA HIS A 35 -9.84 5.61 -4.38
C HIS A 35 -10.99 5.68 -5.39
N ALA A 36 -10.81 5.13 -6.59
CA ALA A 36 -11.86 5.12 -7.62
C ALA A 36 -13.10 4.33 -7.17
N LEU A 37 -12.91 3.12 -6.63
CA LEU A 37 -14.01 2.28 -6.14
C LEU A 37 -14.73 2.87 -4.94
N LYS A 38 -14.02 3.63 -4.08
CA LYS A 38 -14.65 4.32 -2.96
C LYS A 38 -15.66 5.36 -3.43
N GLU A 39 -15.37 6.11 -4.48
CA GLU A 39 -16.31 7.07 -5.04
C GLU A 39 -17.51 6.36 -5.70
N VAL A 40 -17.28 5.24 -6.41
CA VAL A 40 -18.38 4.41 -6.97
C VAL A 40 -19.32 3.95 -5.86
N VAL A 41 -18.80 3.31 -4.80
CA VAL A 41 -19.60 2.77 -3.69
C VAL A 41 -20.29 3.88 -2.90
N ARG A 42 -19.69 5.07 -2.81
CA ARG A 42 -20.27 6.24 -2.14
C ARG A 42 -21.53 6.74 -2.84
N HIS A 43 -21.55 6.69 -4.18
CA HIS A 43 -22.66 7.20 -4.98
C HIS A 43 -23.68 6.12 -5.36
N LEU A 44 -23.22 4.92 -5.71
CA LEU A 44 -24.04 3.75 -6.04
C LEU A 44 -23.46 2.50 -5.34
N PRO A 45 -23.87 2.21 -4.09
CA PRO A 45 -23.32 1.08 -3.33
C PRO A 45 -23.65 -0.29 -3.92
N SER A 46 -24.73 -0.39 -4.69
CA SER A 46 -25.15 -1.60 -5.42
C SER A 46 -24.61 -1.65 -6.85
N PHE A 47 -23.64 -0.80 -7.22
CA PHE A 47 -23.04 -0.81 -8.55
C PHE A 47 -22.17 -2.06 -8.73
N ARG A 48 -22.72 -3.07 -9.41
CA ARG A 48 -22.04 -4.35 -9.71
C ARG A 48 -21.43 -4.95 -8.42
N ASN A 49 -20.16 -5.33 -8.49
CA ASN A 49 -19.35 -5.83 -7.38
C ASN A 49 -18.35 -4.77 -6.86
N ALA A 50 -18.60 -3.47 -7.06
CA ALA A 50 -17.67 -2.41 -6.67
C ALA A 50 -17.31 -2.44 -5.17
N ALA A 51 -18.28 -2.80 -4.31
CA ALA A 51 -18.05 -2.94 -2.86
C ALA A 51 -17.08 -4.10 -2.54
N GLU A 52 -17.19 -5.22 -3.25
CA GLU A 52 -16.29 -6.37 -3.10
C GLU A 52 -14.88 -6.04 -3.61
N LEU A 53 -14.79 -5.44 -4.80
CA LEU A 53 -13.52 -4.98 -5.36
C LEU A 53 -12.83 -3.95 -4.46
N LEU A 54 -13.60 -3.07 -3.80
CA LEU A 54 -13.05 -2.10 -2.85
C LEU A 54 -12.38 -2.81 -1.68
N GLN A 55 -12.99 -3.87 -1.14
CA GLN A 55 -12.40 -4.66 -0.06
C GLN A 55 -11.11 -5.35 -0.53
N ILE A 56 -11.12 -5.96 -1.71
CA ILE A 56 -9.94 -6.61 -2.30
C ILE A 56 -8.80 -5.59 -2.49
N ALA A 57 -9.09 -4.43 -3.09
CA ALA A 57 -8.10 -3.37 -3.30
C ALA A 57 -7.54 -2.84 -1.97
N GLN A 58 -8.39 -2.65 -0.95
CA GLN A 58 -7.93 -2.22 0.37
C GLN A 58 -7.05 -3.25 1.06
N GLN A 59 -7.38 -4.54 0.93
CA GLN A 59 -6.59 -5.62 1.51
C GLN A 59 -5.19 -5.68 0.85
N ARG A 60 -5.13 -5.68 -0.49
CA ARG A 60 -3.87 -5.69 -1.24
C ARG A 60 -3.01 -4.45 -0.96
N LYS A 61 -3.63 -3.27 -0.84
CA LYS A 61 -2.96 -2.03 -0.41
C LYS A 61 -2.33 -2.18 0.98
N LYS A 62 -3.06 -2.79 1.93
CA LYS A 62 -2.57 -3.01 3.30
C LYS A 62 -1.40 -3.99 3.31
N GLU A 63 -1.46 -5.05 2.51
CA GLU A 63 -0.36 -6.01 2.35
C GLU A 63 0.90 -5.33 1.80
N GLN A 64 0.79 -4.54 0.73
CA GLN A 64 1.93 -3.79 0.17
C GLN A 64 2.53 -2.80 1.16
N ARG A 65 1.70 -2.05 1.91
CA ARG A 65 2.21 -1.07 2.89
C ARG A 65 2.88 -1.71 4.10
N LYS A 66 2.41 -2.87 4.56
CA LYS A 66 2.95 -3.51 5.78
C LYS A 66 4.44 -3.80 5.68
N LEU A 67 4.89 -4.39 4.56
CA LEU A 67 6.30 -4.76 4.40
C LEU A 67 7.20 -3.53 4.40
N LEU A 68 6.78 -2.46 3.72
CA LEU A 68 7.49 -1.19 3.70
C LEU A 68 7.56 -0.58 5.10
N SER A 69 6.47 -0.61 5.87
CA SER A 69 6.46 -0.10 7.24
C SER A 69 7.45 -0.86 8.14
N PHE A 70 7.52 -2.19 8.04
CA PHE A 70 8.49 -2.96 8.82
C PHE A 70 9.94 -2.71 8.41
N ALA A 71 10.22 -2.55 7.10
CA ALA A 71 11.54 -2.16 6.63
C ALA A 71 11.97 -0.80 7.17
N ILE A 72 11.10 0.21 7.12
CA ILE A 72 11.39 1.55 7.65
C ILE A 72 11.62 1.49 9.17
N LEU A 73 10.79 0.76 9.90
CA LEU A 73 10.95 0.60 11.35
C LEU A 73 12.28 -0.08 11.71
N GLY A 74 12.68 -1.12 10.98
CA GLY A 74 13.96 -1.80 11.17
C GLY A 74 15.15 -0.85 10.92
N ALA A 75 15.07 -0.03 9.88
CA ALA A 75 16.09 1.00 9.60
C ALA A 75 16.20 2.02 10.74
N ILE A 76 15.07 2.56 11.23
CA ILE A 76 15.04 3.53 12.34
C ILE A 76 15.65 2.92 13.61
N ALA A 77 15.30 1.68 13.95
CA ALA A 77 15.81 1.00 15.14
C ALA A 77 17.34 0.82 15.09
N PHE A 78 17.88 0.42 13.94
CA PHE A 78 19.33 0.23 13.77
C PHE A 78 20.10 1.55 13.74
N THR A 79 19.53 2.62 13.18
CA THR A 79 20.11 3.96 13.30
C THR A 79 20.18 4.40 14.76
N ALA A 80 19.11 4.23 15.53
CA ALA A 80 19.08 4.58 16.95
C ALA A 80 20.13 3.79 17.77
N LEU A 81 20.32 2.50 17.45
CA LEU A 81 21.38 1.69 18.04
C LEU A 81 22.79 2.20 17.68
N GLY A 82 23.02 2.58 16.42
CA GLY A 82 24.30 3.16 15.99
C GLY A 82 24.62 4.48 16.68
N THR A 83 23.61 5.32 16.90
CA THR A 83 23.74 6.56 17.66
C THR A 83 24.07 6.29 19.14
N TRP A 84 23.40 5.32 19.76
CA TRP A 84 23.70 4.93 21.15
C TRP A 84 25.15 4.47 21.29
N LEU A 85 25.63 3.64 20.36
CA LEU A 85 26.99 3.09 20.37
C LEU A 85 28.08 4.12 19.98
N GLN A 86 27.71 5.40 19.79
CA GLN A 86 28.62 6.49 19.40
C GLN A 86 29.48 6.16 18.19
N LEU A 87 28.94 5.43 17.22
CA LEU A 87 29.67 5.08 16.01
C LEU A 87 29.87 6.35 15.17
N ALA A 88 31.04 6.97 15.23
CA ALA A 88 31.31 8.25 14.58
C ALA A 88 31.54 8.16 13.05
N ASN A 89 31.20 7.03 12.42
CA ASN A 89 31.47 6.79 11.00
C ASN A 89 30.17 6.72 10.19
N ASP A 90 29.99 7.68 9.29
CA ASP A 90 28.82 7.81 8.42
C ASP A 90 28.63 6.59 7.50
N LEU A 91 29.71 5.94 7.06
CA LEU A 91 29.63 4.70 6.29
C LEU A 91 29.00 3.56 7.10
N ILE A 92 29.29 3.50 8.41
CA ILE A 92 28.72 2.49 9.30
C ILE A 92 27.23 2.75 9.51
N PHE A 93 26.80 4.01 9.60
CA PHE A 93 25.38 4.34 9.65
C PHE A 93 24.61 3.92 8.40
N ILE A 94 25.18 4.14 7.21
CA ILE A 94 24.55 3.71 5.95
C ILE A 94 24.40 2.19 5.92
N VAL A 95 25.43 1.46 6.35
CA VAL A 95 25.37 -0.02 6.44
C VAL A 95 24.33 -0.46 7.47
N LEU A 96 24.28 0.16 8.65
CA LEU A 96 23.29 -0.15 9.69
C LEU A 96 21.86 0.12 9.23
N ILE A 97 21.61 1.20 8.50
CA ILE A 97 20.31 1.50 7.89
C ILE A 97 19.92 0.40 6.90
N ALA A 98 20.84 0.01 6.02
CA ALA A 98 20.58 -1.03 5.03
C ALA A 98 20.28 -2.39 5.70
N VAL A 99 21.09 -2.78 6.70
CA VAL A 99 20.89 -4.00 7.48
C VAL A 99 19.57 -3.95 8.24
N GLY A 100 19.27 -2.84 8.92
CA GLY A 100 18.02 -2.64 9.63
C GLY A 100 16.81 -2.74 8.72
N ALA A 101 16.87 -2.17 7.52
CA ALA A 101 15.80 -2.27 6.53
C ALA A 101 15.55 -3.72 6.08
N VAL A 102 16.62 -4.48 5.82
CA VAL A 102 16.55 -5.89 5.42
C VAL A 102 16.00 -6.77 6.54
N VAL A 103 16.49 -6.58 7.77
CA VAL A 103 16.01 -7.31 8.96
C VAL A 103 14.54 -7.00 9.21
N GLY A 104 14.16 -5.72 9.16
CA GLY A 104 12.76 -5.29 9.29
C GLY A 104 11.86 -5.92 8.24
N TYR A 105 12.27 -5.89 6.96
CA TYR A 105 11.54 -6.56 5.88
C TYR A 105 11.39 -8.07 6.14
N GLY A 106 12.45 -8.75 6.56
CA GLY A 106 12.43 -10.18 6.89
C GLY A 106 11.43 -10.51 8.00
N VAL A 107 11.41 -9.75 9.09
CA VAL A 107 10.44 -9.91 10.20
C VAL A 107 9.01 -9.64 9.72
N GLY A 108 8.79 -8.60 8.93
CA GLY A 108 7.49 -8.30 8.33
C GLY A 108 7.00 -9.40 7.38
N ASN A 109 7.91 -10.03 6.65
CA ASN A 109 7.59 -11.13 5.74
C ASN A 109 7.23 -12.42 6.50
N LEU A 110 7.97 -12.78 7.55
CA LEU A 110 7.68 -13.97 8.38
C LEU A 110 6.33 -13.85 9.09
N THR A 111 6.04 -12.69 9.69
CA THR A 111 4.74 -12.45 10.37
C THR A 111 3.55 -12.42 9.41
N THR A 112 3.77 -12.09 8.14
CA THR A 112 2.75 -12.15 7.09
C THR A 112 2.61 -13.58 6.54
N GLY A 113 3.72 -14.32 6.41
CA GLY A 113 3.76 -15.72 6.00
C GLY A 113 3.06 -16.66 6.98
N SER A 114 3.27 -16.48 8.29
CA SER A 114 2.59 -17.28 9.32
C SER A 114 1.07 -17.10 9.35
N ARG A 115 0.55 -16.03 8.74
CA ARG A 115 -0.90 -15.75 8.66
C ARG A 115 -1.61 -16.43 7.49
N LYS A 116 -0.86 -17.06 6.56
CA LYS A 116 -1.42 -17.86 5.46
C LYS A 116 -1.51 -19.36 5.78
N LEU A 117 -0.95 -19.79 6.91
CA LEU A 117 -0.85 -21.19 7.37
C LEU A 117 -1.74 -21.49 8.59
N SER A 118 -2.54 -20.53 9.05
CA SER A 118 -3.58 -20.68 10.07
C SER A 118 -4.93 -20.26 9.51
#